data_AF-A0A944NBM1-F1
#
_entry.id   AF-A0A944NBM1-F1
#
_cell.length_a   1.000
_cell.length_b   1.000
_cell.length_c   1.000
_cell.angle_alpha   90.00
_cell.angle_beta   90.00
_cell.angle_gamma   90.00
#
_symmetry.space_group_name_H-M   'P 1'
#
loop_
_entity.id
_entity.type
_entity.pdbx_description
1 polymer ?
#
loop_
_entity_poly.entity_id
_entity_poly.type
_entity_poly.pdbx_seq_one_letter_code
_entity_poly.pdbx_strand_id
1 'polypeptide(L)'
;MNFSIAHLTDKELVNITSYSPNAPATQQECALDQLSDKSFHAVIISQQDDQLPAISTWIEENRSRVPIDSGSIFTGPIDKLANMEYTQARELLSGLQGGWVVSNNIEQIRTIFDTTDSLQKLWQDHRNKCVENLWDIIHKNMATTALTIIYHDLVPKEEKKRDKLQLISATGEMRPTISQTDQWGTLLMENYSKSFEQHFFITEYNRERGEMVICASIDRSPVVIMLKSDQITPLSKAVIETVFTGMQSVED
;
A
#
# COMPACT_ATOMS: atom_id res chain seq x y z
N MET A 1 -12.52 12.06 3.66
CA MET A 1 -11.87 11.23 2.62
C MET A 1 -12.91 10.33 2.00
N ASN A 2 -12.91 10.19 0.69
CA ASN A 2 -13.80 9.23 0.03
C ASN A 2 -13.18 7.84 0.15
N PHE A 3 -13.99 6.82 0.35
CA PHE A 3 -13.55 5.43 0.42
C PHE A 3 -14.64 4.51 -0.11
N SER A 4 -14.28 3.28 -0.43
CA SER A 4 -15.21 2.29 -0.97
C SER A 4 -14.98 0.93 -0.33
N ILE A 5 -16.06 0.22 -0.05
CA ILE A 5 -16.05 -1.14 0.51
C ILE A 5 -16.71 -2.05 -0.52
N ALA A 6 -15.99 -3.10 -0.91
CA ALA A 6 -16.51 -4.13 -1.79
C ALA A 6 -17.18 -5.23 -0.97
N HIS A 7 -18.37 -5.65 -1.36
CA HIS A 7 -19.07 -6.79 -0.76
C HIS A 7 -19.24 -7.88 -1.82
N LEU A 8 -18.68 -9.06 -1.55
CA LEU A 8 -18.82 -10.22 -2.42
C LEU A 8 -20.10 -10.98 -2.06
N THR A 9 -20.80 -11.40 -3.10
CA THR A 9 -22.02 -12.19 -2.99
C THR A 9 -21.91 -13.53 -3.72
N ASP A 10 -22.76 -14.47 -3.32
CA ASP A 10 -23.04 -15.82 -3.85
C ASP A 10 -22.99 -16.05 -5.39
N LYS A 11 -22.88 -15.01 -6.22
CA LYS A 11 -22.95 -15.07 -7.70
C LYS A 11 -21.70 -14.57 -8.43
N GLU A 12 -20.54 -14.50 -7.78
CA GLU A 12 -19.33 -13.85 -8.33
C GLU A 12 -19.57 -12.36 -8.68
N LEU A 13 -20.65 -11.79 -8.15
CA LEU A 13 -20.99 -10.38 -8.26
C LEU A 13 -20.44 -9.63 -7.05
N VAL A 14 -19.80 -8.51 -7.34
CA VAL A 14 -19.21 -7.63 -6.36
C VAL A 14 -19.97 -6.32 -6.34
N ASN A 15 -20.47 -5.95 -5.16
CA ASN A 15 -21.11 -4.67 -4.93
C ASN A 15 -20.12 -3.73 -4.25
N ILE A 16 -19.68 -2.70 -4.97
CA ILE A 16 -18.79 -1.67 -4.44
C ILE A 16 -19.65 -0.51 -3.95
N THR A 17 -19.65 -0.30 -2.63
CA THR A 17 -20.33 0.84 -2.01
C THR A 17 -19.31 1.93 -1.70
N SER A 18 -19.45 3.09 -2.34
CA SER A 18 -18.59 4.25 -2.18
C SER A 18 -19.24 5.30 -1.28
N TYR A 19 -18.47 5.83 -0.34
CA TYR A 19 -18.92 6.78 0.67
C TYR A 19 -18.16 8.10 0.53
N SER A 20 -18.86 9.22 0.65
CA SER A 20 -18.30 10.57 0.67
C SER A 20 -18.88 11.38 1.84
N PRO A 21 -18.13 12.31 2.46
CA PRO A 21 -18.55 13.00 3.69
C PRO A 21 -19.89 13.75 3.62
N ASN A 22 -20.29 14.19 2.42
CA ASN A 22 -21.47 15.04 2.19
C ASN A 22 -22.34 14.56 1.02
N ALA A 23 -22.28 13.27 0.69
CA ALA A 23 -23.09 12.70 -0.38
C ALA A 23 -23.63 11.33 0.06
N PRO A 24 -24.82 10.93 -0.44
CA PRO A 24 -25.33 9.59 -0.19
C PRO A 24 -24.35 8.54 -0.75
N ALA A 25 -24.34 7.37 -0.12
CA ALA A 25 -23.57 6.25 -0.61
C ALA A 25 -24.00 5.89 -2.03
N THR A 26 -23.03 5.60 -2.90
CA THR A 26 -23.28 5.17 -4.28
C THR A 26 -22.84 3.73 -4.45
N GLN A 27 -23.63 2.95 -5.17
CA GLN A 27 -23.31 1.55 -5.44
C GLN A 27 -22.95 1.35 -6.91
N GLN A 28 -21.97 0.48 -7.14
CA GLN A 28 -21.61 0.00 -8.45
C GLN A 28 -21.43 -1.51 -8.38
N GLU A 29 -22.12 -2.23 -9.26
CA GLU A 29 -21.95 -3.68 -9.41
C GLU A 29 -20.87 -3.95 -10.46
N CYS A 30 -20.03 -4.94 -10.22
CA CYS A 30 -19.11 -5.51 -11.20
C CYS A 30 -18.93 -7.01 -10.98
N ALA A 31 -18.40 -7.70 -11.99
CA ALA A 31 -17.99 -9.09 -11.83
C ALA A 31 -16.66 -9.19 -11.05
N LEU A 32 -16.40 -10.36 -10.43
CA LEU A 32 -15.22 -10.60 -9.59
C LEU A 32 -13.90 -10.42 -10.36
N ASP A 33 -13.86 -10.78 -11.64
CA ASP A 33 -12.70 -10.60 -12.53
C ASP A 33 -12.34 -9.12 -12.74
N GLN A 34 -13.34 -8.24 -12.72
CA GLN A 34 -13.18 -6.79 -12.88
C GLN A 34 -12.86 -6.07 -11.58
N LEU A 35 -12.92 -6.74 -10.42
CA LEU A 35 -12.73 -6.10 -9.13
C LEU A 35 -11.33 -5.47 -9.02
N SER A 36 -10.30 -6.15 -9.54
CA SER A 36 -8.91 -5.68 -9.51
C SER A 36 -8.69 -4.34 -10.23
N ASP A 37 -9.58 -3.97 -11.15
CA ASP A 37 -9.52 -2.72 -11.92
C ASP A 37 -10.30 -1.57 -11.25
N LYS A 38 -10.96 -1.84 -10.12
CA LYS A 38 -11.74 -0.86 -9.36
C LYS A 38 -10.96 -0.40 -8.13
N SER A 39 -11.23 0.82 -7.68
CA SER A 39 -10.69 1.35 -6.42
C SER A 39 -11.62 0.93 -5.28
N PHE A 40 -11.06 0.22 -4.31
CA PHE A 40 -11.73 -0.19 -3.08
C PHE A 40 -10.70 -0.30 -1.95
N HIS A 41 -11.18 -0.20 -0.72
CA HIS A 41 -10.34 -0.04 0.47
C HIS A 41 -10.46 -1.22 1.44
N ALA A 42 -11.52 -2.01 1.31
CA ALA A 42 -11.74 -3.24 2.05
C ALA A 42 -12.73 -4.13 1.32
N VAL A 43 -12.69 -5.41 1.66
CA VAL A 43 -13.57 -6.44 1.11
C VAL A 43 -14.29 -7.14 2.26
N ILE A 44 -15.59 -7.31 2.11
CA ILE A 44 -16.43 -8.06 3.03
C ILE A 44 -17.05 -9.23 2.27
N ILE A 45 -16.98 -10.41 2.87
CA ILE A 45 -17.48 -11.66 2.30
C ILE A 45 -18.47 -12.26 3.29
N SER A 46 -19.63 -12.65 2.80
CA SER A 46 -20.61 -13.36 3.62
C SER A 46 -20.07 -14.74 4.00
N GLN A 47 -20.26 -15.19 5.23
CA GLN A 47 -19.72 -16.49 5.72
C GLN A 47 -20.16 -17.71 4.88
N GLN A 48 -21.29 -17.60 4.17
CA GLN A 48 -21.80 -18.67 3.31
C GLN A 48 -21.03 -18.75 1.98
N ASP A 49 -20.43 -17.64 1.55
CA ASP A 49 -19.86 -17.45 0.21
C ASP A 49 -18.34 -17.72 0.21
N ASP A 50 -17.71 -17.68 1.39
CA ASP A 50 -16.27 -17.92 1.62
C ASP A 50 -15.78 -19.29 1.11
N GLN A 51 -16.69 -20.25 0.95
CA GLN A 51 -16.40 -21.61 0.47
C GLN A 51 -16.52 -21.78 -1.05
N LEU A 52 -16.92 -20.75 -1.79
CA LEU A 52 -17.00 -20.83 -3.25
C LEU A 52 -15.58 -20.84 -3.85
N PRO A 53 -15.21 -21.81 -4.72
CA PRO A 53 -13.83 -21.96 -5.20
C PRO A 53 -13.24 -20.70 -5.85
N ALA A 54 -14.04 -19.96 -6.62
CA ALA A 54 -13.61 -18.72 -7.25
C ALA A 54 -13.29 -17.62 -6.23
N ILE A 55 -14.12 -17.51 -5.18
CA ILE A 55 -13.94 -16.55 -4.09
C ILE A 55 -12.73 -16.93 -3.24
N SER A 56 -12.58 -18.21 -2.87
CA SER A 56 -11.42 -18.67 -2.10
C SER A 56 -10.10 -18.43 -2.84
N THR A 57 -10.07 -18.71 -4.15
CA THR A 57 -8.88 -18.41 -4.99
C THR A 57 -8.56 -16.92 -4.99
N TRP A 58 -9.57 -16.07 -5.17
CA TRP A 58 -9.39 -14.62 -5.16
C TRP A 58 -8.89 -14.10 -3.80
N ILE A 59 -9.41 -14.65 -2.69
CA ILE A 59 -8.97 -14.32 -1.34
C ILE A 59 -7.48 -14.65 -1.17
N GLU A 60 -7.05 -15.84 -1.56
CA GLU A 60 -5.66 -16.28 -1.43
C GLU A 60 -4.70 -15.36 -2.20
N GLU A 61 -5.10 -14.91 -3.39
CA GLU A 61 -4.31 -14.01 -4.22
C GLU A 61 -4.24 -12.58 -3.69
N ASN A 62 -5.28 -12.10 -2.99
CA ASN A 62 -5.43 -10.68 -2.64
C ASN A 62 -5.36 -10.36 -1.14
N ARG A 63 -5.39 -11.36 -0.24
CA ARG A 63 -5.30 -11.19 1.23
C ARG A 63 -4.07 -10.41 1.71
N SER A 64 -2.98 -10.46 0.95
CA SER A 64 -1.74 -9.74 1.25
C SER A 64 -1.80 -8.26 0.86
N ARG A 65 -2.83 -7.86 0.10
CA ARG A 65 -2.95 -6.53 -0.52
C ARG A 65 -4.18 -5.77 -0.06
N VAL A 66 -5.24 -6.44 0.38
CA VAL A 66 -6.46 -5.77 0.84
C VAL A 66 -6.94 -6.40 2.15
N PRO A 67 -7.48 -5.61 3.09
CA PRO A 67 -8.19 -6.17 4.23
C PRO A 67 -9.47 -6.89 3.77
N ILE A 68 -9.56 -8.17 4.12
CA ILE A 68 -10.70 -9.05 3.82
C ILE A 68 -11.33 -9.49 5.14
N ASP A 69 -12.65 -9.34 5.26
CA ASP A 69 -13.45 -9.85 6.38
C ASP A 69 -14.48 -10.87 5.89
N SER A 70 -14.30 -12.14 6.26
CA SER A 70 -15.26 -13.21 6.02
C SER A 70 -16.30 -13.30 7.16
N GLY A 71 -16.87 -12.15 7.54
CA GLY A 71 -17.96 -12.04 8.49
C GLY A 71 -17.58 -12.11 9.98
N SER A 72 -16.38 -11.68 10.34
CA SER A 72 -15.95 -11.51 11.74
C SER A 72 -16.34 -10.15 12.32
N ILE A 73 -16.33 -9.10 11.48
CA ILE A 73 -16.63 -7.73 11.88
C ILE A 73 -18.01 -7.31 11.37
N PHE A 74 -18.34 -7.64 10.12
CA PHE A 74 -19.64 -7.34 9.53
C PHE A 74 -20.44 -8.60 9.23
N THR A 75 -21.63 -8.72 9.83
CA THR A 75 -22.54 -9.87 9.65
C THR A 75 -23.88 -9.47 9.01
N GLY A 76 -23.97 -8.28 8.43
CA GLY A 76 -25.19 -7.74 7.84
C GLY A 76 -25.41 -8.11 6.37
N PRO A 77 -26.62 -7.94 5.84
CA PRO A 77 -26.87 -7.97 4.40
C PRO A 77 -26.32 -6.72 3.71
N ILE A 78 -26.13 -6.78 2.38
CA ILE A 78 -25.67 -5.67 1.51
C ILE A 78 -26.45 -4.38 1.74
N ASP A 79 -27.76 -4.49 1.90
CA ASP A 79 -28.63 -3.32 2.08
C ASP A 79 -28.23 -2.52 3.31
N LYS A 80 -27.61 -3.15 4.32
CA LYS A 80 -27.07 -2.40 5.46
C LYS A 80 -25.87 -1.55 5.07
N LEU A 81 -24.98 -2.02 4.18
CA LEU A 81 -23.87 -1.19 3.68
C LEU A 81 -24.41 -0.03 2.84
N ALA A 82 -25.35 -0.30 1.94
CA ALA A 82 -25.96 0.74 1.10
C ALA A 82 -26.59 1.88 1.90
N ASN A 83 -27.18 1.54 3.06
CA ASN A 83 -27.90 2.46 3.93
C ASN A 83 -27.06 2.97 5.12
N MET A 84 -25.77 2.62 5.20
CA MET A 84 -24.89 3.13 6.26
C MET A 84 -24.57 4.61 6.05
N GLU A 85 -24.64 5.38 7.13
CA GLU A 85 -24.14 6.74 7.15
C GLU A 85 -22.60 6.75 7.03
N TYR A 86 -22.05 7.84 6.46
CA TYR A 86 -20.61 7.98 6.22
C TYR A 86 -19.77 7.70 7.46
N THR A 87 -20.19 8.19 8.63
CA THR A 87 -19.47 8.00 9.90
C THR A 87 -19.43 6.54 10.34
N GLN A 88 -20.55 5.82 10.22
CA GLN A 88 -20.65 4.41 10.57
C GLN A 88 -19.81 3.54 9.63
N ALA A 89 -19.90 3.79 8.32
CA ALA A 89 -19.09 3.09 7.34
C ALA A 89 -17.59 3.35 7.53
N ARG A 90 -17.22 4.56 7.99
CA ARG A 90 -15.83 4.92 8.29
C ARG A 90 -15.31 4.18 9.52
N GLU A 91 -16.12 4.04 10.57
CA GLU A 91 -15.78 3.25 11.75
C GLU A 91 -15.59 1.77 11.39
N LEU A 92 -16.47 1.22 10.55
CA LEU A 92 -16.34 -0.14 10.02
C LEU A 92 -15.02 -0.33 9.26
N LEU A 93 -14.73 0.55 8.30
CA LEU A 93 -13.48 0.50 7.54
C LEU A 93 -12.24 0.59 8.45
N SER A 94 -12.28 1.49 9.44
CA SER A 94 -11.20 1.64 10.41
C SER A 94 -10.96 0.35 11.21
N GLY A 95 -12.04 -0.36 11.59
CA GLY A 95 -11.93 -1.65 12.27
C GLY A 95 -11.29 -2.74 11.39
N LEU A 96 -11.73 -2.84 10.13
CA LEU A 96 -11.21 -3.78 9.14
C LEU A 96 -9.71 -3.54 8.87
N GLN A 97 -9.35 -2.29 8.59
CA GLN A 97 -7.96 -1.91 8.33
C GLN A 97 -7.08 -2.08 9.57
N GLY A 98 -7.58 -1.73 10.76
CA GLY A 98 -6.82 -1.85 12.00
C GLY A 98 -6.39 -3.28 12.30
N GLY A 99 -7.31 -4.25 12.21
CA GLY A 99 -6.99 -5.67 12.41
C GLY A 99 -5.99 -6.20 11.39
N TRP A 100 -6.17 -5.85 10.12
CA TRP A 100 -5.26 -6.25 9.04
C TRP A 100 -3.85 -5.67 9.20
N VAL A 101 -3.75 -4.37 9.49
CA VAL A 101 -2.48 -3.68 9.76
C VAL A 101 -1.74 -4.33 10.92
N VAL A 102 -2.41 -4.60 12.05
CA VAL A 102 -1.76 -5.24 13.21
C VAL A 102 -1.23 -6.63 12.85
N SER A 103 -2.05 -7.45 12.17
CA SER A 103 -1.65 -8.79 11.74
C SER A 103 -0.42 -8.75 10.83
N ASN A 104 -0.41 -7.85 9.84
CA ASN A 104 0.71 -7.67 8.92
C ASN A 104 1.98 -7.18 9.62
N ASN A 105 1.87 -6.24 10.55
CA ASN A 105 3.03 -5.74 11.31
C ASN A 105 3.64 -6.84 12.18
N ILE A 106 2.82 -7.69 12.82
CA ILE A 106 3.31 -8.83 13.60
C ILE A 106 4.07 -9.82 12.70
N GLU A 107 3.52 -10.13 11.53
CA GLU A 107 4.16 -11.04 10.59
C GLU A 107 5.45 -10.45 10.01
N GLN A 108 5.47 -9.14 9.74
CA GLN A 108 6.65 -8.43 9.26
C GLN A 108 7.78 -8.42 10.30
N ILE A 109 7.44 -8.30 11.59
CA ILE A 109 8.43 -8.40 12.69
C ILE A 109 9.04 -9.80 12.74
N ARG A 110 8.24 -10.86 12.54
CA ARG A 110 8.74 -12.24 12.55
C ARG A 110 9.72 -12.53 11.42
N THR A 111 9.47 -11.94 10.26
CA THR A 111 10.20 -12.17 9.01
C THR A 111 11.16 -11.03 8.66
N ILE A 112 11.46 -10.14 9.62
CA ILE A 112 12.15 -8.88 9.34
C ILE A 112 13.54 -9.10 8.74
N PHE A 113 14.33 -10.03 9.29
CA PHE A 113 15.69 -10.33 8.82
C PHE A 113 15.68 -10.94 7.41
N ASP A 114 14.84 -11.96 7.17
CA ASP A 114 14.71 -12.57 5.85
C ASP A 114 14.25 -11.54 4.80
N THR A 115 13.34 -10.64 5.21
CA THR A 115 12.85 -9.55 4.37
C THR A 115 13.98 -8.58 4.05
N THR A 116 14.73 -8.09 5.04
CA THR A 116 15.80 -7.11 4.82
C THR A 116 16.92 -7.70 3.97
N ASP A 117 17.34 -8.93 4.22
CA ASP A 117 18.37 -9.62 3.44
C ASP A 117 17.96 -9.79 1.96
N SER A 118 16.69 -10.15 1.74
CA SER A 118 16.14 -10.29 0.39
C SER A 118 16.06 -8.94 -0.32
N LEU A 119 15.62 -7.89 0.37
CA LEU A 119 15.54 -6.53 -0.19
C LEU A 119 16.91 -5.95 -0.50
N GLN A 120 17.92 -6.19 0.35
CA GLN A 120 19.31 -5.77 0.09
C GLN A 120 19.85 -6.40 -1.20
N LYS A 121 19.68 -7.72 -1.37
CA LYS A 121 20.10 -8.43 -2.60
C LYS A 121 19.38 -7.86 -3.83
N LEU A 122 18.06 -7.70 -3.74
CA LEU A 122 17.27 -7.10 -4.82
C LEU A 122 17.68 -5.66 -5.11
N TRP A 123 18.11 -4.88 -4.11
CA TRP A 123 18.55 -3.50 -4.33
C TRP A 123 19.82 -3.42 -5.18
N GLN A 124 20.72 -4.40 -5.04
CA GLN A 124 21.95 -4.48 -5.82
C GLN A 124 21.70 -5.00 -7.24
N ASP A 125 20.85 -6.03 -7.39
CA ASP A 125 20.67 -6.72 -8.67
C ASP A 125 19.46 -6.22 -9.50
N HIS A 126 18.35 -5.91 -8.83
CA HIS A 126 17.02 -5.69 -9.44
C HIS A 126 16.21 -4.61 -8.70
N ARG A 127 16.65 -3.35 -8.75
CA ARG A 127 16.04 -2.23 -8.00
C ARG A 127 14.53 -2.09 -8.16
N ASN A 128 14.00 -2.24 -9.38
CA ASN A 128 12.55 -2.19 -9.61
C ASN A 128 11.81 -3.28 -8.82
N LYS A 129 12.36 -4.50 -8.77
CA LYS A 129 11.78 -5.59 -7.98
C LYS A 129 11.90 -5.34 -6.48
N CYS A 130 13.00 -4.74 -6.03
CA CYS A 130 13.15 -4.29 -4.65
C CYS A 130 12.04 -3.28 -4.28
N VAL A 131 11.79 -2.30 -5.14
CA VAL A 131 10.77 -1.27 -4.92
C VAL A 131 9.35 -1.84 -4.96
N GLU A 132 9.05 -2.80 -5.82
CA GLU A 132 7.77 -3.53 -5.78
C GLU A 132 7.55 -4.26 -4.44
N ASN A 133 8.60 -4.89 -3.91
CA ASN A 133 8.49 -5.59 -2.63
C ASN A 133 8.37 -4.58 -1.47
N LEU A 134 9.12 -3.48 -1.51
CA LEU A 134 8.98 -2.38 -0.54
C LEU A 134 7.58 -1.76 -0.58
N TRP A 135 7.01 -1.59 -1.78
CA TRP A 135 5.65 -1.15 -1.96
C TRP A 135 4.67 -2.04 -1.20
N ASP A 136 4.72 -3.36 -1.43
CA ASP A 136 3.83 -4.32 -0.77
C ASP A 136 4.00 -4.27 0.76
N ILE A 137 5.23 -4.13 1.25
CA ILE A 137 5.53 -3.99 2.68
C ILE A 137 4.92 -2.72 3.25
N ILE A 138 5.13 -1.56 2.63
CA ILE A 138 4.59 -0.28 3.12
C ILE A 138 3.06 -0.33 3.07
N HIS A 139 2.49 -0.79 1.96
CA HIS A 139 1.06 -0.86 1.74
C HIS A 139 0.35 -1.70 2.81
N LYS A 140 0.79 -2.94 3.03
CA LYS A 140 0.14 -3.87 3.98
C LYS A 140 0.34 -3.48 5.45
N ASN A 141 1.48 -2.85 5.79
CA ASN A 141 1.79 -2.48 7.16
C ASN A 141 1.25 -1.10 7.55
N MET A 142 0.85 -0.26 6.60
CA MET A 142 0.27 1.06 6.85
C MET A 142 -1.14 1.25 6.30
N ALA A 143 -1.73 0.24 5.63
CA ALA A 143 -3.00 0.35 4.91
C ALA A 143 -3.07 1.61 4.03
N THR A 144 -2.05 1.77 3.17
CA THR A 144 -2.00 2.95 2.30
C THR A 144 -3.10 2.87 1.25
N THR A 145 -3.74 4.01 0.98
CA THR A 145 -4.76 4.11 -0.09
C THR A 145 -4.15 4.65 -1.38
N ALA A 146 -3.02 5.34 -1.26
CA ALA A 146 -2.19 5.80 -2.35
C ALA A 146 -0.74 5.79 -1.87
N LEU A 147 0.17 5.38 -2.74
CA LEU A 147 1.60 5.34 -2.46
C LEU A 147 2.38 5.82 -3.69
N THR A 148 3.49 6.48 -3.45
CA THR A 148 4.42 6.93 -4.47
C THR A 148 5.82 6.78 -3.91
N ILE A 149 6.67 6.05 -4.62
CA ILE A 149 8.08 5.85 -4.27
C ILE A 149 8.92 6.38 -5.43
N ILE A 150 9.79 7.35 -5.16
CA ILE A 150 10.69 7.95 -6.13
C ILE A 150 12.12 7.60 -5.73
N TYR A 151 12.87 7.05 -6.68
CA TYR A 151 14.22 6.54 -6.45
C TYR A 151 15.07 6.63 -7.72
N HIS A 152 16.37 6.50 -7.54
CA HIS A 152 17.31 6.42 -8.66
C HIS A 152 17.57 4.98 -9.07
N ASP A 153 17.51 4.71 -10.37
CA ASP A 153 17.85 3.43 -10.97
C ASP A 153 18.99 3.57 -11.99
N LEU A 154 19.69 2.46 -12.23
CA LEU A 154 20.78 2.36 -13.20
C LEU A 154 20.28 1.69 -14.47
N VAL A 155 20.18 2.44 -15.57
CA VAL A 155 19.79 1.88 -16.86
C VAL A 155 21.04 1.63 -17.70
N PRO A 156 21.30 0.37 -18.13
CA PRO A 156 22.41 0.06 -19.01
C PRO A 156 22.17 0.73 -20.37
N LYS A 157 23.18 1.42 -20.90
CA LYS A 157 23.12 1.92 -22.28
C LYS A 157 23.41 0.77 -23.25
N GLU A 158 22.63 0.67 -24.32
CA GLU A 158 22.78 -0.32 -25.40
C GLU A 158 24.16 -0.30 -26.11
N GLU A 159 25.02 0.69 -25.84
CA GLU A 159 26.36 0.79 -26.45
C GLU A 159 27.43 1.25 -25.43
N LYS A 160 28.22 0.30 -24.90
CA LYS A 160 29.58 0.45 -24.30
C LYS A 160 29.89 1.78 -23.56
N LYS A 161 28.94 2.34 -22.81
CA LYS A 161 29.14 3.50 -21.94
C LYS A 161 28.53 3.21 -20.58
N ARG A 162 29.20 3.74 -19.55
CA ARG A 162 28.82 3.69 -18.12
C ARG A 162 27.31 3.89 -17.94
N ASP A 163 26.76 3.16 -16.96
CA ASP A 163 25.35 3.20 -16.59
C ASP A 163 24.86 4.63 -16.41
N LYS A 164 23.66 4.93 -16.95
CA LYS A 164 23.03 6.23 -16.77
C LYS A 164 22.07 6.13 -15.59
N LEU A 165 22.31 6.97 -14.58
CA LEU A 165 21.36 7.16 -13.49
C LEU A 165 20.09 7.82 -14.04
N GLN A 166 18.94 7.21 -13.78
CA GLN A 166 17.63 7.75 -14.13
C GLN A 166 16.74 7.79 -12.89
N LEU A 167 15.86 8.78 -12.83
CA LEU A 167 14.86 8.89 -11.78
C LEU A 167 13.61 8.12 -12.19
N ILE A 168 13.19 7.19 -11.33
CA ILE A 168 12.04 6.31 -11.54
C ILE A 168 11.04 6.55 -10.42
N SER A 169 9.76 6.47 -10.78
CA SER A 169 8.62 6.57 -9.87
C SER A 169 7.76 5.32 -9.96
N ALA A 170 7.50 4.70 -8.81
CA ALA A 170 6.48 3.69 -8.61
C ALA A 170 5.25 4.36 -7.98
N THR A 171 4.11 4.37 -8.67
CA THR A 171 2.88 5.08 -8.23
C THR A 171 1.63 4.21 -8.38
N GLY A 172 0.61 4.43 -7.55
CA GLY A 172 -0.60 3.60 -7.55
C GLY A 172 -1.34 3.53 -6.20
N GLU A 173 -2.40 2.73 -6.16
CA GLU A 173 -3.22 2.48 -4.97
C GLU A 173 -2.91 1.08 -4.39
N MET A 174 -3.34 0.01 -5.08
CA MET A 174 -3.05 -1.37 -4.69
C MET A 174 -1.75 -1.93 -5.28
N ARG A 175 -1.40 -1.52 -6.49
CA ARG A 175 -0.23 -2.02 -7.25
C ARG A 175 0.60 -0.86 -7.78
N PRO A 176 1.94 -0.96 -7.77
CA PRO A 176 2.79 0.05 -8.35
C PRO A 176 2.75 -0.02 -9.88
N THR A 177 2.67 1.14 -10.53
CA THR A 177 3.05 1.33 -11.92
C THR A 177 4.41 2.02 -11.92
N ILE A 178 5.42 1.32 -12.44
CA ILE A 178 6.79 1.83 -12.53
C ILE A 178 6.96 2.55 -13.87
N SER A 179 7.40 3.80 -13.80
CA SER A 179 7.65 4.63 -14.98
C SER A 179 8.77 5.63 -14.71
N GLN A 180 9.35 6.16 -15.78
CA GLN A 180 10.30 7.26 -15.66
C GLN A 180 9.60 8.47 -15.04
N THR A 181 10.26 9.09 -14.06
CA THR A 181 9.70 10.23 -13.34
C THR A 181 9.63 11.47 -14.24
N ASP A 182 8.61 12.29 -13.99
CA ASP A 182 8.38 13.57 -14.64
C ASP A 182 9.15 14.72 -13.96
N GLN A 183 8.86 15.95 -14.36
CA GLN A 183 9.47 17.14 -13.76
C GLN A 183 9.09 17.29 -12.29
N TRP A 184 7.89 16.86 -11.89
CA TRP A 184 7.41 16.98 -10.52
C TRP A 184 8.24 16.12 -9.56
N GLY A 185 8.50 14.86 -9.90
CA GLY A 185 9.32 14.02 -9.01
C GLY A 185 10.79 14.45 -8.97
N THR A 186 11.30 15.07 -10.04
CA THR A 186 12.64 15.70 -10.01
C THR A 186 12.69 16.85 -9.00
N LEU A 187 11.68 17.74 -9.02
CA LEU A 187 11.56 18.84 -8.08
C LEU A 187 11.43 18.36 -6.63
N LEU A 188 10.70 17.26 -6.39
CA LEU A 188 10.60 16.68 -5.04
C LEU A 188 11.96 16.23 -4.51
N MET A 189 12.74 15.51 -5.33
CA MET A 189 14.07 15.05 -4.93
C MET A 189 15.00 16.22 -4.61
N GLU A 190 14.94 17.31 -5.37
CA GLU A 190 15.71 18.52 -5.09
C GLU A 190 15.25 19.21 -3.79
N ASN A 191 13.94 19.34 -3.60
CA ASN A 191 13.35 19.99 -2.43
C ASN A 191 13.71 19.27 -1.13
N TYR A 192 13.73 17.94 -1.15
CA TYR A 192 14.06 17.12 0.01
C TYR A 192 15.54 16.72 0.13
N SER A 193 16.42 17.24 -0.73
CA SER A 193 17.85 16.89 -0.79
C SER A 193 18.57 16.87 0.56
N LYS A 194 18.25 17.82 1.45
CA LYS A 194 18.84 17.91 2.81
C LYS A 194 18.32 16.87 3.80
N SER A 195 17.20 16.22 3.50
CA SER A 195 16.55 15.25 4.39
C SER A 195 17.05 13.82 4.16
N PHE A 196 17.87 13.58 3.14
CA PHE A 196 18.41 12.25 2.81
C PHE A 196 19.66 11.87 3.60
N GLU A 197 20.11 12.72 4.54
CA GLU A 197 21.22 12.39 5.44
C GLU A 197 20.83 11.27 6.43
N GLN A 198 19.54 11.07 6.67
CA GLN A 198 19.02 10.03 7.55
C GLN A 198 18.57 8.81 6.74
N HIS A 199 18.77 7.61 7.30
CA HIS A 199 18.32 6.36 6.66
C HIS A 199 16.80 6.31 6.52
N PHE A 200 16.07 6.91 7.47
CA PHE A 200 14.63 7.03 7.45
C PHE A 200 14.20 8.24 8.27
N PHE A 201 13.41 9.13 7.67
CA PHE A 201 12.90 10.32 8.34
C PHE A 201 11.52 10.70 7.82
N ILE A 202 10.56 10.88 8.73
CA ILE A 202 9.24 11.39 8.38
C ILE A 202 9.34 12.92 8.34
N THR A 203 9.52 13.46 7.13
CA THR A 203 9.73 14.90 6.90
C THR A 203 8.43 15.69 7.08
N GLU A 204 7.31 15.15 6.60
CA GLU A 204 6.01 15.80 6.70
C GLU A 204 4.93 14.80 7.09
N TYR A 205 4.01 15.23 7.95
CA TYR A 205 2.84 14.45 8.32
C TYR A 205 1.63 15.35 8.56
N ASN A 206 0.60 15.18 7.73
CA ASN A 206 -0.69 15.82 7.91
C ASN A 206 -1.73 14.77 8.36
N ARG A 207 -2.03 14.78 9.66
CA ARG A 207 -2.98 13.84 10.27
C ARG A 207 -4.40 14.00 9.75
N GLU A 208 -4.85 15.22 9.47
CA GLU A 208 -6.23 15.48 9.02
C GLU A 208 -6.49 14.95 7.60
N ARG A 209 -5.47 15.05 6.73
CA ARG A 209 -5.52 14.57 5.35
C ARG A 209 -5.06 13.11 5.20
N GLY A 210 -4.46 12.53 6.25
CA GLY A 210 -3.86 11.20 6.22
C GLY A 210 -2.62 11.14 5.34
N GLU A 211 -1.92 12.26 5.13
CA GLU A 211 -0.80 12.35 4.18
C GLU A 211 0.54 12.35 4.91
N MET A 212 1.51 11.64 4.37
CA MET A 212 2.86 11.55 4.92
C MET A 212 3.90 11.57 3.81
N VAL A 213 4.99 12.29 4.07
CA VAL A 213 6.21 12.26 3.26
C VAL A 213 7.35 11.72 4.11
N ILE A 214 8.01 10.70 3.59
CA ILE A 214 9.17 10.06 4.19
C ILE A 214 10.35 10.26 3.24
N CYS A 215 11.45 10.75 3.78
CA CYS A 215 12.74 10.74 3.12
C CYS A 215 13.58 9.61 3.72
N ALA A 216 14.12 8.77 2.85
CA ALA A 216 14.96 7.66 3.24
C ALA A 216 16.20 7.61 2.36
N SER A 217 17.19 6.86 2.80
CA SER A 217 18.35 6.51 1.99
C SER A 217 18.49 5.00 2.00
N ILE A 218 18.75 4.38 0.85
CA ILE A 218 19.07 2.96 0.73
C ILE A 218 20.45 2.87 0.09
N ASP A 219 21.45 2.41 0.86
CA ASP A 219 22.84 2.31 0.38
C ASP A 219 23.31 3.63 -0.26
N ARG A 220 23.07 4.74 0.46
CA ARG A 220 23.35 6.14 0.05
C ARG A 220 22.54 6.66 -1.15
N SER A 221 21.64 5.85 -1.73
CA SER A 221 20.71 6.32 -2.75
C SER A 221 19.49 6.96 -2.09
N PRO A 222 19.17 8.24 -2.39
CA PRO A 222 18.01 8.90 -1.82
C PRO A 222 16.71 8.31 -2.38
N VAL A 223 15.72 8.18 -1.50
CA VAL A 223 14.37 7.70 -1.79
C VAL A 223 13.36 8.64 -1.14
N VAL A 224 12.37 9.07 -1.91
CA VAL A 224 11.20 9.82 -1.40
C VAL A 224 9.99 8.91 -1.46
N ILE A 225 9.26 8.83 -0.36
CA ILE A 225 8.03 8.04 -0.25
C ILE A 225 6.93 8.99 0.17
N MET A 226 5.88 9.06 -0.64
CA MET A 226 4.68 9.79 -0.33
C MET A 226 3.55 8.80 -0.20
N LEU A 227 2.82 8.85 0.91
CA LEU A 227 1.74 7.92 1.16
C LEU A 227 0.53 8.61 1.76
N LYS A 228 -0.63 7.99 1.54
CA LYS A 228 -1.88 8.35 2.16
C LYS A 228 -2.41 7.18 2.97
N SER A 229 -2.70 7.40 4.25
CA SER A 229 -3.28 6.40 5.16
C SER A 229 -4.04 7.09 6.29
N ASP A 230 -5.21 6.54 6.62
CA ASP A 230 -6.00 6.95 7.78
C ASP A 230 -5.51 6.30 9.09
N GLN A 231 -4.61 5.30 9.02
CA GLN A 231 -4.21 4.42 10.13
C GLN A 231 -2.69 4.35 10.31
N ILE A 232 -2.06 5.51 10.51
CA ILE A 232 -0.62 5.56 10.79
C ILE A 232 -0.40 5.40 12.30
N THR A 233 0.12 4.25 12.70
CA THR A 233 0.38 3.91 14.11
C THR A 233 1.88 3.99 14.43
N PRO A 234 2.27 4.14 15.71
CA PRO A 234 3.68 4.04 16.10
C PRO A 234 4.32 2.70 15.73
N LEU A 235 3.57 1.59 15.82
CA LEU A 235 4.03 0.26 15.43
C LEU A 235 4.36 0.22 13.95
N SER A 236 3.46 0.69 13.09
CA SER A 236 3.70 0.67 11.64
C SER A 236 4.89 1.54 11.23
N LYS A 237 5.06 2.71 11.88
CA LYS A 237 6.25 3.55 11.69
C LYS A 237 7.53 2.79 12.05
N ALA A 238 7.58 2.18 13.24
CA ALA A 238 8.75 1.46 13.71
C ALA A 238 9.10 0.25 12.83
N VAL A 239 8.10 -0.50 12.36
CA VAL A 239 8.30 -1.63 11.45
C VAL A 239 8.91 -1.17 10.13
N ILE A 240 8.35 -0.13 9.50
CA ILE A 240 8.87 0.39 8.24
C ILE A 240 10.27 1.00 8.43
N GLU A 241 10.50 1.79 9.48
CA GLU A 241 11.82 2.34 9.82
C GLU A 241 12.85 1.22 10.01
N THR A 242 12.48 0.12 10.66
CA THR A 242 13.35 -1.05 10.85
C THR A 242 13.69 -1.72 9.51
N VAL A 243 12.74 -1.82 8.58
CA VAL A 243 13.03 -2.33 7.22
C VAL A 243 14.08 -1.47 6.53
N PHE A 244 13.91 -0.14 6.51
CA PHE A 244 14.89 0.76 5.89
C PHE A 244 16.25 0.74 6.59
N THR A 245 16.25 0.67 7.92
CA THR A 245 17.49 0.54 8.70
C THR A 245 18.20 -0.78 8.40
N GLY A 246 17.46 -1.88 8.34
CA GLY A 246 17.99 -3.19 8.01
C GLY A 246 18.47 -3.31 6.57
N MET A 247 18.03 -2.45 5.66
CA MET A 247 18.51 -2.40 4.27
C MET A 247 19.83 -1.65 4.09
N GLN A 248 20.37 -1.01 5.14
CA GLN A 248 21.66 -0.34 5.02
C GLN A 248 22.78 -1.38 4.92
N SER A 249 23.72 -1.13 4.00
CA SER A 249 24.98 -1.85 3.98
C SER A 249 25.70 -1.63 5.31
N VAL A 250 26.13 -2.71 5.96
CA VAL A 250 27.00 -2.59 7.13
C VAL A 250 28.34 -2.06 6.61
N GLU A 251 28.70 -0.85 7.02
CA GLU A 251 30.06 -0.35 6.82
C GLU A 251 30.99 -1.23 7.67
N ASP A 252 31.77 -2.10 7.02
CA ASP A 252 32.95 -2.73 7.61
C ASP A 252 34.08 -1.70 7.84
#